data_AF-A0A4R2TKN0-F1
#
_entry.id   AF-A0A4R2TKN0-F1
#
_cell.length_a   1.000
_cell.length_b   1.000
_cell.length_c   1.000
_cell.angle_alpha   90.00
_cell.angle_beta   90.00
_cell.angle_gamma   90.00
#
_symmetry.space_group_name_H-M   'P 1'
#
loop_
_entity.id
_entity.type
_entity.pdbx_description
1 polymer ?
#
loop_
_entity_poly.entity_id
_entity_poly.type
_entity_poly.pdbx_seq_one_letter_code
_entity_poly.pdbx_strand_id
1 'polypeptide(L)'
;MRGKLKVIDGNILYLISALIYFAIGLFVHFEDERLSLIAIQFFVVLLPTIIYIKVKGASLKETLRLKKIRVKHCFLVGIITILLYPLAMLGNIIILILLSLFGELQPPQIPTPNNVVEYFILILIVSLVAGICEEVLFRGFMLSAYEKIGKTKAIIITSILFGFFHFNLYNLFGPIVLGLVFGYLVFLTDSIFAGIIGHMVNNGFAMTLSFLINIVTEKFPIDELPAEPDMSITTSLMMSFVFLAIVSIITGFIAYVLFEHIRKDIKKLEEVIIYEDEVKFEENNLVEESSEIYITKFSDFVPLIFIVPLYAFVILFQIKQLLGFV
;
A
#
# COMPACT_ATOMS: atom_id res chain seq x y z
N MET A 1 22.00 8.03 -11.32
CA MET A 1 22.23 6.65 -10.84
C MET A 1 21.47 6.45 -9.53
N ARG A 2 20.54 5.47 -9.44
CA ARG A 2 19.77 5.12 -8.22
C ARG A 2 20.69 4.50 -7.15
N GLY A 3 21.62 5.29 -6.62
CA GLY A 3 22.81 4.74 -5.95
C GLY A 3 23.06 5.25 -4.53
N LYS A 4 22.47 6.38 -4.11
CA LYS A 4 22.82 6.96 -2.80
C LYS A 4 22.13 6.28 -1.61
N LEU A 5 20.89 5.83 -1.78
CA LEU A 5 20.14 5.19 -0.71
C LEU A 5 20.60 3.74 -0.50
N LYS A 6 20.60 3.31 0.75
CA LYS A 6 20.91 1.94 1.19
C LYS A 6 19.72 1.38 1.99
N VAL A 7 19.69 0.08 2.20
CA VAL A 7 18.65 -0.56 3.03
C VAL A 7 18.53 0.07 4.41
N ILE A 8 19.66 0.42 5.03
CA ILE A 8 19.68 1.10 6.33
C ILE A 8 18.96 2.46 6.30
N ASP A 9 19.03 3.20 5.18
CA ASP A 9 18.31 4.47 5.04
C ASP A 9 16.80 4.26 5.02
N GLY A 10 16.35 3.19 4.34
CA GLY A 10 14.96 2.73 4.37
C GLY A 10 14.48 2.45 5.80
N ASN A 11 15.25 1.64 6.53
CA ASN A 11 14.89 1.20 7.87
C ASN A 11 14.94 2.32 8.91
N ILE A 12 15.88 3.26 8.79
CA ILE A 12 15.94 4.45 9.65
C ILE A 12 14.69 5.31 9.41
N LEU A 13 14.35 5.61 8.15
CA LEU A 13 13.18 6.45 7.87
C LEU A 13 11.89 5.77 8.35
N TYR A 14 11.75 4.46 8.10
CA TYR A 14 10.59 3.69 8.56
C TYR A 14 10.45 3.73 10.10
N LEU A 15 11.56 3.58 10.84
CA LEU A 15 11.58 3.74 12.30
C LEU A 15 11.20 5.16 12.73
N ILE A 16 11.76 6.19 12.12
CA ILE A 16 11.45 7.59 12.44
C ILE A 16 9.96 7.86 12.22
N SER A 17 9.41 7.46 11.07
CA SER A 17 7.98 7.63 10.77
C SER A 17 7.11 6.86 11.76
N ALA A 18 7.47 5.63 12.12
CA ALA A 18 6.74 4.88 13.17
C ALA A 18 6.76 5.62 14.53
N LEU A 19 7.92 6.11 14.97
CA LEU A 19 8.03 6.84 16.24
C LEU A 19 7.23 8.14 16.22
N ILE A 20 7.25 8.90 15.13
CA ILE A 20 6.44 10.12 14.99
C ILE A 20 4.95 9.77 14.99
N TYR A 21 4.53 8.69 14.32
CA TYR A 21 3.14 8.22 14.33
C TYR A 21 2.64 7.98 15.77
N PHE A 22 3.38 7.21 16.57
CA PHE A 22 3.02 6.95 17.96
C PHE A 22 3.11 8.21 18.82
N ALA A 23 4.10 9.07 18.63
CA ALA A 23 4.21 10.32 19.37
C ALA A 23 3.00 11.24 19.10
N ILE A 24 2.55 11.36 17.84
CA ILE A 24 1.34 12.10 17.51
C ILE A 24 0.13 11.48 18.20
N GLY A 25 -0.04 10.15 18.13
CA GLY A 25 -1.17 9.47 18.78
C GLY A 25 -1.20 9.61 20.31
N LEU A 26 -0.04 9.76 20.96
CA LEU A 26 0.07 9.90 22.41
C LEU A 26 -0.04 11.34 22.91
N PHE A 27 0.48 12.31 22.15
CA PHE A 27 0.68 13.69 22.62
C PHE A 27 -0.14 14.75 21.88
N VAL A 28 -0.76 14.40 20.75
CA VAL A 28 -1.54 15.32 19.93
C VAL A 28 -2.98 14.83 19.87
N HIS A 29 -3.89 15.60 20.46
CA HIS A 29 -5.32 15.34 20.39
C HIS A 29 -5.94 16.17 19.28
N PHE A 30 -6.44 15.49 18.24
CA PHE A 30 -7.23 16.12 17.19
C PHE A 30 -8.72 15.97 17.53
N GLU A 31 -9.46 17.06 17.50
CA GLU A 31 -10.94 17.02 17.64
C GLU A 31 -11.61 16.43 16.38
N ASP A 32 -10.98 16.62 15.21
CA ASP A 32 -11.46 16.12 13.92
C ASP A 32 -10.53 15.02 13.40
N GLU A 33 -11.05 13.81 13.26
CA GLU A 33 -10.34 12.64 12.74
C GLU A 33 -9.81 12.87 11.31
N ARG A 34 -10.45 13.74 10.52
CA ARG A 34 -9.97 14.09 9.17
C ARG A 34 -8.66 14.87 9.23
N LEU A 35 -8.53 15.76 10.22
CA LEU A 35 -7.30 16.52 10.44
C LEU A 35 -6.16 15.62 10.89
N SER A 36 -6.45 14.62 11.74
CA SER A 36 -5.43 13.64 12.16
C SER A 36 -4.93 12.82 10.96
N LEU A 37 -5.82 12.36 10.08
CA LEU A 37 -5.46 11.65 8.85
C LEU A 37 -4.57 12.50 7.95
N ILE A 38 -4.95 13.76 7.69
CA ILE A 38 -4.14 14.70 6.89
C ILE A 38 -2.77 14.90 7.54
N ALA A 39 -2.74 15.16 8.85
CA ALA A 39 -1.49 15.40 9.59
C ALA A 39 -0.54 14.20 9.50
N ILE A 40 -1.06 12.97 9.64
CA ILE A 40 -0.26 11.75 9.48
C ILE A 40 0.36 11.70 8.08
N GLN A 41 -0.45 11.89 7.03
CA GLN A 41 0.05 11.81 5.66
C GLN A 41 1.14 12.84 5.34
N PHE A 42 1.00 14.08 5.81
CA PHE A 42 2.00 15.11 5.56
C PHE A 42 3.20 15.04 6.51
N PHE A 43 3.00 14.94 7.83
CA PHE A 43 4.09 15.07 8.81
C PHE A 43 4.78 13.76 9.16
N VAL A 44 4.11 12.63 9.02
CA VAL A 44 4.69 11.30 9.31
C VAL A 44 5.24 10.65 8.04
N VAL A 45 4.54 10.81 6.93
CA VAL A 45 4.83 10.07 5.68
C VAL A 45 5.59 10.96 4.69
N LEU A 46 4.96 12.00 4.15
CA LEU A 46 5.53 12.76 3.03
C LEU A 46 6.74 13.61 3.43
N LEU A 47 6.59 14.45 4.45
CA LEU A 47 7.61 15.43 4.83
C LEU A 47 8.93 14.76 5.27
N PRO A 48 8.93 13.75 6.16
CA PRO A 48 10.17 13.04 6.52
C PRO A 48 10.84 12.40 5.31
N THR A 49 10.06 11.82 4.40
CA THR A 49 10.58 11.20 3.16
C THR A 49 11.31 12.22 2.29
N ILE A 50 10.68 13.36 1.99
CA ILE A 50 11.27 14.38 1.13
C ILE A 50 12.51 15.02 1.78
N ILE A 51 12.46 15.28 3.09
CA ILE A 51 13.62 15.79 3.84
C ILE A 51 14.77 14.78 3.78
N TYR A 52 14.50 13.50 4.04
CA TYR A 52 15.54 12.46 4.07
C TYR A 52 16.23 12.32 2.71
N ILE A 53 15.47 12.31 1.61
CA ILE A 53 16.03 12.27 0.24
C ILE A 53 16.98 13.45 0.01
N LYS A 54 16.58 14.66 0.40
CA LYS A 54 17.38 15.88 0.25
C LYS A 54 18.64 15.85 1.11
N VAL A 55 18.55 15.43 2.38
CA VAL A 55 19.69 15.31 3.30
C VAL A 55 20.73 14.31 2.80
N LYS A 56 20.30 13.20 2.20
CA LYS A 56 21.21 12.23 1.54
C LYS A 56 21.76 12.72 0.20
N GLY A 57 21.35 13.90 -0.26
CA GLY A 57 21.70 14.45 -1.57
C GLY A 57 21.27 13.56 -2.73
N ALA A 58 20.22 12.76 -2.56
CA ALA A 58 19.67 11.88 -3.58
C ALA A 58 18.71 12.67 -4.49
N SER A 59 18.64 12.28 -5.77
CA SER A 59 17.75 12.92 -6.74
C SER A 59 16.30 12.51 -6.50
N LEU A 60 15.43 13.48 -6.18
CA LEU A 60 13.99 13.23 -6.03
C LEU A 60 13.37 12.56 -7.25
N LYS A 61 13.74 13.02 -8.45
CA LYS A 61 13.20 12.49 -9.71
C LYS A 61 13.56 11.03 -9.93
N GLU A 62 14.82 10.65 -9.63
CA GLU A 62 15.31 9.28 -9.82
C GLU A 62 14.82 8.33 -8.72
N THR A 63 14.87 8.79 -7.46
CA THR A 63 14.40 8.02 -6.29
C THR A 63 12.90 7.78 -6.36
N LEU A 64 12.11 8.82 -6.64
CA LEU A 64 10.66 8.69 -6.72
C LEU A 64 10.18 8.22 -8.10
N ARG A 65 11.06 7.88 -9.03
CA ARG A 65 10.68 7.40 -10.38
C ARG A 65 9.62 8.28 -11.04
N LEU A 66 9.87 9.59 -11.11
CA LEU A 66 8.93 10.56 -11.68
C LEU A 66 8.93 10.53 -13.22
N LYS A 67 8.76 9.34 -13.80
CA LYS A 67 8.59 9.12 -15.24
C LYS A 67 7.11 9.15 -15.57
N LYS A 68 6.75 9.74 -16.71
CA LYS A 68 5.36 9.76 -17.17
C LYS A 68 4.92 8.34 -17.55
N ILE A 69 3.70 7.99 -17.16
CA ILE A 69 3.03 6.76 -17.59
C ILE A 69 2.08 7.09 -18.75
N ARG A 70 1.94 6.17 -19.71
CA ARG A 70 0.99 6.33 -20.83
C ARG A 70 -0.44 6.25 -20.30
N VAL A 71 -1.33 7.08 -20.84
CA VAL A 71 -2.75 7.12 -20.44
C VAL A 71 -3.42 5.74 -20.49
N LYS A 72 -3.14 4.95 -21.53
CA LYS A 72 -3.60 3.54 -21.63
C LYS A 72 -3.19 2.71 -20.41
N HIS A 73 -1.95 2.84 -19.94
CA HIS A 73 -1.47 2.09 -18.78
C HIS A 73 -2.09 2.61 -17.49
N CYS A 74 -2.41 3.91 -17.37
CA CYS A 74 -3.18 4.45 -16.25
C CYS A 74 -4.53 3.73 -16.10
N PHE A 75 -5.29 3.60 -17.20
CA PHE A 75 -6.57 2.92 -17.19
C PHE A 75 -6.43 1.43 -16.84
N LEU A 76 -5.44 0.75 -17.42
CA LEU A 76 -5.20 -0.67 -17.13
C LEU A 76 -4.81 -0.90 -15.67
N VAL A 77 -3.97 -0.04 -15.09
CA VAL A 77 -3.63 -0.06 -13.66
C VAL A 77 -4.87 0.05 -12.78
N GLY A 78 -5.78 0.99 -13.10
CA GLY A 78 -7.04 1.14 -12.36
C GLY A 78 -7.92 -0.12 -12.44
N ILE A 79 -8.11 -0.68 -13.64
CA ILE A 79 -8.91 -1.90 -13.85
C ILE A 79 -8.30 -3.09 -13.12
N ILE A 80 -6.98 -3.29 -13.26
CA ILE A 80 -6.24 -4.34 -12.55
C ILE A 80 -6.45 -4.21 -11.04
N THR A 81 -6.41 -2.99 -10.51
CA THR A 81 -6.59 -2.76 -9.08
C THR A 81 -7.99 -3.15 -8.60
N ILE A 82 -9.04 -2.77 -9.34
CA ILE A 82 -10.41 -3.16 -9.01
C ILE A 82 -10.57 -4.69 -9.09
N LEU A 83 -10.02 -5.32 -10.13
CA LEU A 83 -10.05 -6.78 -10.28
C LEU A 83 -9.32 -7.51 -9.15
N LEU A 84 -8.27 -6.92 -8.57
CA LEU A 84 -7.52 -7.53 -7.46
C LEU A 84 -8.03 -7.12 -6.07
N TYR A 85 -9.05 -6.27 -5.98
CA TYR A 85 -9.67 -5.90 -4.70
C TYR A 85 -10.18 -7.11 -3.89
N PRO A 86 -10.89 -8.10 -4.50
CA PRO A 86 -11.29 -9.32 -3.78
C PRO A 86 -10.12 -10.09 -3.18
N LEU A 87 -8.96 -10.12 -3.85
CA LEU A 87 -7.76 -10.81 -3.36
C LEU A 87 -7.16 -10.09 -2.14
N ALA A 88 -7.16 -8.76 -2.14
CA ALA A 88 -6.75 -7.98 -0.98
C ALA A 88 -7.69 -8.20 0.22
N MET A 89 -9.01 -8.21 -0.03
CA MET A 89 -10.02 -8.52 1.00
C MET A 89 -9.85 -9.93 1.56
N LEU A 90 -9.58 -10.92 0.72
CA LEU A 90 -9.31 -12.29 1.14
C LEU A 90 -8.12 -12.36 2.11
N GLY A 91 -7.07 -11.57 1.87
CA GLY A 91 -5.96 -11.42 2.81
C GLY A 91 -6.41 -11.00 4.20
N ASN A 92 -7.22 -9.94 4.30
CA ASN A 92 -7.73 -9.46 5.59
C ASN A 92 -8.70 -10.47 6.24
N ILE A 93 -9.58 -11.13 5.47
CA ILE A 93 -10.51 -12.14 6.00
C ILE A 93 -9.77 -13.30 6.68
N ILE A 94 -8.60 -13.71 6.19
CA ILE A 94 -7.80 -14.73 6.86
C ILE A 94 -7.49 -14.32 8.31
N ILE A 95 -7.10 -13.08 8.54
CA ILE A 95 -6.86 -12.58 9.90
C ILE A 95 -8.16 -12.49 10.70
N LEU A 96 -9.24 -12.01 10.10
CA LEU A 96 -10.54 -11.93 10.79
C LEU A 96 -11.04 -13.28 11.26
N ILE A 97 -10.93 -14.33 10.44
CA ILE A 97 -11.27 -15.70 10.82
C ILE A 97 -10.39 -16.16 11.98
N LEU A 98 -9.08 -15.92 11.91
CA LEU A 98 -8.18 -16.33 13.00
C LEU A 98 -8.54 -15.61 14.31
N LEU A 99 -8.78 -14.30 14.27
CA LEU A 99 -9.14 -13.52 15.45
C LEU A 99 -10.50 -13.92 16.01
N SER A 100 -11.48 -14.25 15.16
CA SER A 100 -12.82 -14.64 15.61
C SER A 100 -12.85 -15.98 16.35
N LEU A 101 -11.78 -16.78 16.27
CA LEU A 101 -11.61 -17.98 17.09
C LEU A 101 -11.22 -17.67 18.55
N PHE A 102 -10.71 -16.47 18.83
CA PHE A 102 -10.23 -16.09 20.16
C PHE A 102 -11.20 -15.18 20.92
N GLY A 103 -12.11 -14.46 20.25
CA GLY A 103 -13.07 -13.58 20.91
C GLY A 103 -13.90 -12.73 19.94
N GLU A 104 -14.60 -11.73 20.49
CA GLU A 104 -15.47 -10.84 19.72
C GLU A 104 -14.65 -9.80 18.97
N LEU A 105 -14.79 -9.77 17.64
CA LEU A 105 -14.04 -8.85 16.79
C LEU A 105 -14.42 -7.40 17.10
N GLN A 106 -13.41 -6.58 17.40
CA GLN A 106 -13.53 -5.15 17.65
C GLN A 106 -12.58 -4.38 16.72
N PRO A 107 -12.83 -4.38 15.40
CA PRO A 107 -11.97 -3.68 14.45
C PRO A 107 -11.98 -2.17 14.73
N PRO A 108 -10.83 -1.47 14.62
CA PRO A 108 -10.79 -0.01 14.71
C PRO A 108 -11.75 0.60 13.68
N GLN A 109 -12.56 1.56 14.13
CA GLN A 109 -13.48 2.27 13.25
C GLN A 109 -12.70 3.16 12.29
N ILE A 110 -13.07 3.10 11.00
CA ILE A 110 -12.54 3.98 9.97
C ILE A 110 -13.64 5.01 9.67
N PRO A 111 -13.31 6.30 9.50
CA PRO A 111 -14.30 7.30 9.11
C PRO A 111 -15.06 6.85 7.85
N THR A 112 -16.38 6.73 7.96
CA THR A 112 -17.27 6.42 6.84
C THR A 112 -18.10 7.65 6.49
N PRO A 113 -18.33 7.91 5.19
CA PRO A 113 -19.14 9.05 4.79
C PRO A 113 -20.63 8.80 5.05
N ASN A 114 -21.32 9.77 5.65
CA ASN A 114 -22.76 9.71 5.88
C ASN A 114 -23.56 10.50 4.84
N ASN A 115 -22.89 11.41 4.13
CA ASN A 115 -23.51 12.22 3.09
C ASN A 115 -22.54 12.46 1.93
N VAL A 116 -23.06 13.02 0.84
CA VAL A 116 -22.29 13.26 -0.39
C VAL A 116 -21.09 14.20 -0.16
N VAL A 117 -21.23 15.21 0.72
CA VAL A 117 -20.15 16.16 1.01
C VAL A 117 -19.00 15.43 1.74
N GLU A 118 -19.32 14.68 2.78
CA GLU A 118 -18.35 13.84 3.50
C GLU A 118 -17.71 12.80 2.59
N TYR A 119 -18.48 12.20 1.68
CA TYR A 119 -17.94 11.27 0.69
C TYR A 119 -16.83 11.90 -0.14
N PHE A 120 -17.05 13.09 -0.72
CA PHE A 120 -16.01 13.76 -1.50
C PHE A 120 -14.82 14.18 -0.64
N ILE A 121 -15.03 14.64 0.60
CA ILE A 121 -13.95 14.98 1.52
C ILE A 121 -13.09 13.75 1.83
N LEU A 122 -13.72 12.62 2.17
CA LEU A 122 -13.00 11.38 2.50
C LEU A 122 -12.33 10.76 1.28
N ILE A 123 -12.89 10.87 0.08
CA ILE A 123 -12.20 10.49 -1.16
C ILE A 123 -10.93 11.33 -1.34
N LEU A 124 -10.97 12.63 -1.12
CA LEU A 124 -9.77 13.47 -1.23
C LEU A 124 -8.71 13.09 -0.19
N ILE A 125 -9.10 12.77 1.04
CA ILE A 125 -8.15 12.46 2.12
C ILE A 125 -7.62 11.03 2.01
N VAL A 126 -8.52 10.04 2.03
CA VAL A 126 -8.19 8.62 2.16
C VAL A 126 -7.74 8.01 0.83
N SER A 127 -8.19 8.55 -0.31
CA SER A 127 -7.76 8.07 -1.63
C SER A 127 -6.65 8.94 -2.21
N LEU A 128 -6.88 10.24 -2.42
CA LEU A 128 -5.90 11.10 -3.09
C LEU A 128 -4.68 11.43 -2.23
N VAL A 129 -4.88 12.02 -1.04
CA VAL A 129 -3.77 12.44 -0.18
C VAL A 129 -2.97 11.25 0.32
N ALA A 130 -3.63 10.24 0.89
CA ALA A 130 -2.97 9.03 1.36
C ALA A 130 -2.27 8.28 0.22
N GLY A 131 -2.96 8.07 -0.92
CA GLY A 131 -2.40 7.39 -2.07
C GLY A 131 -1.16 8.06 -2.66
N ILE A 132 -1.05 9.40 -2.59
CA ILE A 132 0.18 10.09 -3.00
C ILE A 132 1.27 9.93 -1.94
N CYS A 133 0.97 10.23 -0.68
CA CYS A 133 1.97 10.28 0.39
C CYS A 133 2.59 8.91 0.66
N GLU A 134 1.76 7.88 0.78
CA GLU A 134 2.20 6.51 1.07
C GLU A 134 3.01 5.94 -0.10
N GLU A 135 2.60 6.20 -1.35
CA GLU A 135 3.39 5.72 -2.49
C GLU A 135 4.75 6.41 -2.59
N VAL A 136 4.84 7.71 -2.26
CA VAL A 136 6.12 8.44 -2.16
C VAL A 136 7.07 7.77 -1.17
N LEU A 137 6.59 7.37 0.01
CA LEU A 137 7.38 6.63 0.99
C LEU A 137 7.71 5.23 0.50
N PHE A 138 6.72 4.41 0.14
CA PHE A 138 6.92 2.98 -0.07
C PHE A 138 7.44 2.63 -1.47
N ARG A 139 6.85 3.17 -2.53
CA ARG A 139 7.17 2.81 -3.92
C ARG A 139 8.21 3.72 -4.55
N GLY A 140 8.32 4.95 -4.04
CA GLY A 140 9.45 5.83 -4.30
C GLY A 140 10.66 5.46 -3.44
N PHE A 141 10.65 5.93 -2.20
CA PHE A 141 11.83 5.88 -1.33
C PHE A 141 12.25 4.45 -0.92
N MET A 142 11.36 3.69 -0.26
CA MET A 142 11.68 2.38 0.30
C MET A 142 12.05 1.39 -0.80
N LEU A 143 11.25 1.31 -1.88
CA LEU A 143 11.54 0.42 -3.00
C LEU A 143 12.91 0.73 -3.62
N SER A 144 13.27 2.00 -3.82
CA SER A 144 14.60 2.38 -4.33
C SER A 144 15.73 2.07 -3.34
N ALA A 145 15.52 2.22 -2.03
CA ALA A 145 16.53 1.87 -1.02
C ALA A 145 16.83 0.36 -0.99
N TYR A 146 15.80 -0.46 -1.21
CA TYR A 146 15.88 -1.91 -1.19
C TYR A 146 16.28 -2.54 -2.54
N GLU A 147 16.16 -1.84 -3.66
CA GLU A 147 16.40 -2.39 -5.01
C GLU A 147 17.82 -2.99 -5.16
N LYS A 148 18.80 -2.47 -4.40
CA LYS A 148 20.18 -2.97 -4.35
C LYS A 148 20.32 -4.44 -3.94
N ILE A 149 19.33 -4.99 -3.24
CA ILE A 149 19.35 -6.37 -2.75
C ILE A 149 18.62 -7.33 -3.68
N GLY A 150 18.11 -6.81 -4.81
CA GLY A 150 17.34 -7.52 -5.82
C GLY A 150 15.90 -7.03 -5.88
N LYS A 151 15.41 -6.83 -7.11
CA LYS A 151 14.07 -6.30 -7.43
C LYS A 151 12.94 -7.06 -6.72
N THR A 152 12.95 -8.38 -6.80
CA THR A 152 11.93 -9.23 -6.16
C THR A 152 11.92 -9.10 -4.64
N LYS A 153 13.11 -9.12 -4.01
CA LYS A 153 13.23 -8.95 -2.56
C LYS A 153 12.77 -7.56 -2.12
N ALA A 154 13.11 -6.53 -2.89
CA ALA A 154 12.69 -5.16 -2.62
C ALA A 154 11.16 -5.02 -2.63
N ILE A 155 10.49 -5.56 -3.66
CA ILE A 155 9.02 -5.58 -3.73
C ILE A 155 8.44 -6.31 -2.52
N ILE A 156 8.89 -7.54 -2.24
CA ILE A 156 8.33 -8.34 -1.14
C ILE A 156 8.51 -7.65 0.21
N ILE A 157 9.73 -7.22 0.55
CA ILE A 157 10.03 -6.65 1.86
C ILE A 157 9.30 -5.32 2.05
N THR A 158 9.31 -4.44 1.06
CA THR A 158 8.61 -3.15 1.17
C THR A 158 7.09 -3.30 1.22
N SER A 159 6.54 -4.35 0.61
CA SER A 159 5.11 -4.70 0.72
C SER A 159 4.75 -5.18 2.12
N ILE A 160 5.60 -6.01 2.73
CA ILE A 160 5.43 -6.46 4.11
C ILE A 160 5.49 -5.25 5.06
N LEU A 161 6.52 -4.42 4.93
CA LEU A 161 6.67 -3.19 5.72
C LEU A 161 5.47 -2.25 5.53
N PHE A 162 4.93 -2.13 4.31
CA PHE A 162 3.74 -1.33 4.04
C PHE A 162 2.52 -1.82 4.83
N GLY A 163 2.25 -3.12 4.87
CA GLY A 163 1.12 -3.64 5.66
C GLY A 163 1.33 -3.48 7.16
N PHE A 164 2.55 -3.69 7.65
CA PHE A 164 2.85 -3.39 9.04
C PHE A 164 2.62 -1.91 9.34
N PHE A 165 2.98 -0.97 8.46
CA PHE A 165 2.87 0.48 8.71
C PHE A 165 1.45 0.98 9.02
N HIS A 166 0.42 0.15 8.81
CA HIS A 166 -0.96 0.46 9.18
C HIS A 166 -1.26 0.30 10.68
N PHE A 167 -0.37 -0.34 11.45
CA PHE A 167 -0.54 -0.59 12.89
C PHE A 167 -1.92 -1.14 13.27
N ASN A 168 -2.45 -2.01 12.41
CA ASN A 168 -3.78 -2.60 12.58
C ASN A 168 -3.77 -4.05 12.13
N LEU A 169 -3.90 -4.98 13.09
CA LEU A 169 -3.90 -6.41 12.80
C LEU A 169 -5.05 -6.81 11.88
N TYR A 170 -6.23 -6.21 12.05
CA TYR A 170 -7.42 -6.45 11.21
C TYR A 170 -7.18 -6.05 9.73
N ASN A 171 -6.21 -5.16 9.47
CA ASN A 171 -5.88 -4.66 8.13
C ASN A 171 -4.40 -4.88 7.79
N LEU A 172 -3.87 -6.09 8.04
CA LEU A 172 -2.47 -6.41 7.80
C LEU A 172 -2.24 -6.98 6.38
N PHE A 173 -2.90 -8.08 6.02
CA PHE A 173 -2.57 -8.82 4.81
C PHE A 173 -3.09 -8.17 3.52
N GLY A 174 -4.23 -7.48 3.56
CA GLY A 174 -4.77 -6.75 2.41
C GLY A 174 -3.78 -5.71 1.87
N PRO A 175 -3.26 -4.80 2.71
CA PRO A 175 -2.21 -3.88 2.30
C PRO A 175 -0.93 -4.57 1.84
N ILE A 176 -0.53 -5.72 2.40
CA ILE A 176 0.64 -6.47 1.88
C ILE A 176 0.39 -6.96 0.45
N VAL A 177 -0.79 -7.50 0.16
CA VAL A 177 -1.18 -7.94 -1.20
C VAL A 177 -1.14 -6.76 -2.17
N LEU A 178 -1.75 -5.62 -1.82
CA LEU A 178 -1.71 -4.40 -2.64
C LEU A 178 -0.28 -3.83 -2.75
N GLY A 179 0.49 -3.96 -1.67
CA GLY A 179 1.95 -3.90 -1.58
C GLY A 179 2.63 -4.45 -2.82
N LEU A 180 2.45 -5.77 -3.00
CA LEU A 180 3.08 -6.56 -4.05
C LEU A 180 2.62 -6.11 -5.43
N VAL A 181 1.32 -5.87 -5.59
CA VAL A 181 0.71 -5.43 -6.85
C VAL A 181 1.29 -4.09 -7.30
N PHE A 182 1.25 -3.07 -6.44
CA PHE A 182 1.73 -1.73 -6.78
C PHE A 182 3.25 -1.69 -6.90
N GLY A 183 3.98 -2.41 -6.04
CA GLY A 183 5.43 -2.54 -6.15
C GLY A 183 5.86 -3.15 -7.49
N TYR A 184 5.16 -4.19 -7.95
CA TYR A 184 5.41 -4.78 -9.27
C TYR A 184 5.03 -3.84 -10.42
N LEU A 185 3.89 -3.13 -10.34
CA LEU A 185 3.48 -2.15 -11.36
C LEU A 185 4.45 -0.98 -11.48
N VAL A 186 4.91 -0.42 -10.36
CA VAL A 186 5.91 0.66 -10.34
C VAL A 186 7.24 0.18 -10.88
N PHE A 187 7.64 -1.05 -10.53
CA PHE A 187 8.83 -1.66 -11.10
C PHE A 187 8.71 -1.83 -12.62
N LEU A 188 7.58 -2.36 -13.09
CA LEU A 188 7.32 -2.65 -14.50
C LEU A 188 7.26 -1.38 -15.35
N THR A 189 6.56 -0.35 -14.87
CA THR A 189 6.38 0.93 -15.58
C THR A 189 7.51 1.92 -15.37
N ASP A 190 8.41 1.61 -14.45
CA ASP A 190 9.44 2.50 -13.92
C ASP A 190 8.90 3.88 -13.50
N SER A 191 7.68 3.89 -12.96
CA SER A 191 6.92 5.11 -12.64
C SER A 191 6.12 4.95 -11.37
N ILE A 192 6.32 5.84 -10.40
CA ILE A 192 5.53 5.86 -9.15
C ILE A 192 4.05 6.15 -9.39
N PHE A 193 3.72 6.80 -10.52
CA PHE A 193 2.33 7.10 -10.85
C PHE A 193 1.49 5.84 -11.03
N ALA A 194 2.09 4.71 -11.42
CA ALA A 194 1.37 3.44 -11.44
C ALA A 194 0.91 3.02 -10.03
N GLY A 195 1.77 3.20 -9.03
CA GLY A 195 1.43 2.97 -7.63
C GLY A 195 0.38 3.95 -7.13
N ILE A 196 0.57 5.26 -7.37
CA ILE A 196 -0.37 6.32 -6.96
C ILE A 196 -1.76 6.07 -7.53
N ILE A 197 -1.87 5.77 -8.83
CA ILE A 197 -3.17 5.51 -9.47
C ILE A 197 -3.82 4.26 -8.87
N GLY A 198 -3.06 3.17 -8.73
CA GLY A 198 -3.58 1.95 -8.11
C GLY A 198 -4.09 2.21 -6.69
N HIS A 199 -3.29 2.87 -5.87
CA HIS A 199 -3.64 3.18 -4.49
C HIS A 199 -4.90 4.07 -4.40
N MET A 200 -4.95 5.16 -5.18
CA MET A 200 -6.12 6.02 -5.25
C MET A 200 -7.37 5.24 -5.67
N VAL A 201 -7.27 4.38 -6.69
CA VAL A 201 -8.39 3.56 -7.16
C VAL A 201 -8.84 2.58 -6.09
N ASN A 202 -7.92 1.91 -5.40
CA ASN A 202 -8.24 0.97 -4.32
C ASN A 202 -9.01 1.65 -3.20
N ASN A 203 -8.45 2.73 -2.64
CA ASN A 203 -9.06 3.41 -1.50
C ASN A 203 -10.34 4.14 -1.92
N GLY A 204 -10.37 4.69 -3.13
CA GLY A 204 -11.57 5.31 -3.69
C GLY A 204 -12.69 4.29 -3.88
N PHE A 205 -12.37 3.10 -4.39
CA PHE A 205 -13.32 2.00 -4.53
C PHE A 205 -13.85 1.53 -3.17
N ALA A 206 -12.97 1.33 -2.18
CA ALA A 206 -13.36 0.95 -0.81
C ALA A 206 -14.30 1.99 -0.17
N MET A 207 -13.95 3.28 -0.26
CA MET A 207 -14.77 4.38 0.26
C MET A 207 -16.12 4.49 -0.46
N THR A 208 -16.13 4.30 -1.78
CA THR A 208 -17.37 4.28 -2.58
C THR A 208 -18.27 3.13 -2.15
N LEU A 209 -17.71 1.93 -1.99
CA LEU A 209 -18.47 0.76 -1.56
C LEU A 209 -19.06 0.98 -0.16
N SER A 210 -18.27 1.51 0.78
CA SER A 210 -18.76 1.85 2.13
C SER A 210 -19.90 2.87 2.10
N PHE A 211 -19.78 3.93 1.29
CA PHE A 211 -20.84 4.92 1.13
C PHE A 211 -22.13 4.32 0.55
N LEU A 212 -22.01 3.46 -0.46
CA LEU A 212 -23.14 2.79 -1.08
C LEU A 212 -23.84 1.84 -0.10
N ILE A 213 -23.08 1.11 0.73
CA ILE A 213 -23.63 0.26 1.79
C ILE A 213 -24.44 1.11 2.77
N ASN A 214 -23.89 2.23 3.24
CA ASN A 214 -24.59 3.15 4.15
C ASN A 214 -25.93 3.63 3.56
N ILE A 215 -25.94 4.07 2.29
CA ILE A 215 -27.18 4.50 1.61
C ILE A 215 -28.20 3.36 1.53
N VAL A 216 -27.76 2.14 1.23
CA VAL A 216 -28.65 0.98 1.13
C VAL A 216 -29.23 0.64 2.50
N THR A 217 -28.40 0.58 3.54
CA THR A 217 -28.85 0.29 4.92
C THR A 217 -29.81 1.35 5.45
N GLU A 218 -29.61 2.63 5.13
CA GLU A 218 -30.53 3.70 5.52
C GLU A 218 -31.89 3.59 4.80
N LYS A 219 -31.87 3.21 3.51
CA LYS A 219 -33.10 3.08 2.71
C LYS A 219 -33.87 1.79 2.97
N PHE A 220 -33.19 0.74 3.41
CA PHE A 220 -33.76 -0.58 3.67
C PHE A 220 -33.30 -1.05 5.06
N PRO A 221 -33.95 -0.57 6.14
CA PRO A 221 -33.61 -0.94 7.51
C PRO A 221 -33.70 -2.46 7.69
N ILE A 222 -32.63 -3.04 8.25
CA ILE A 222 -32.48 -4.50 8.40
C ILE A 222 -33.57 -5.11 9.30
N ASP A 223 -34.19 -4.29 10.16
CA ASP A 223 -35.29 -4.70 11.04
C ASP A 223 -36.56 -5.18 10.30
N GLU A 224 -36.69 -4.85 9.01
CA GLU A 224 -37.80 -5.31 8.15
C GLU A 224 -37.47 -6.61 7.37
N LEU A 225 -36.22 -7.09 7.43
CA LEU A 225 -35.80 -8.33 6.76
C LEU A 225 -36.11 -9.55 7.65
N PRO A 226 -36.33 -10.75 7.05
CA PRO A 226 -36.45 -11.97 7.82
C PRO A 226 -35.21 -12.14 8.70
N ALA A 227 -35.40 -12.53 9.96
CA ALA A 227 -34.29 -12.78 10.88
C ALA A 227 -33.24 -13.67 10.18
N GLU A 228 -32.02 -13.15 10.03
CA GLU A 228 -30.94 -13.95 9.45
C GLU A 228 -30.77 -15.22 10.30
N PRO A 229 -30.46 -16.36 9.66
CA PRO A 229 -30.15 -17.56 10.41
C PRO A 229 -29.05 -17.24 11.44
N ASP A 230 -29.29 -17.63 12.69
CA ASP A 230 -28.35 -17.40 13.81
C ASP A 230 -27.04 -18.16 13.53
N MET A 231 -26.14 -17.46 12.86
CA MET A 231 -24.91 -17.99 12.35
C MET A 231 -23.76 -17.27 13.03
N SER A 232 -22.82 -18.05 13.57
CA SER A 232 -21.63 -17.47 14.17
C SER A 232 -20.89 -16.58 13.17
N ILE A 233 -20.32 -15.48 13.64
CA ILE A 233 -19.51 -14.57 12.80
C ILE A 233 -18.40 -15.32 12.06
N THR A 234 -17.80 -16.33 12.70
CA THR A 234 -16.77 -17.19 12.11
C THR A 234 -17.30 -17.92 10.88
N THR A 235 -18.51 -18.48 10.94
CA THR A 235 -19.12 -19.16 9.80
C THR A 235 -19.42 -18.17 8.66
N SER A 236 -19.93 -16.97 8.96
CA SER A 236 -20.15 -15.92 7.97
C SER A 236 -18.85 -15.47 7.28
N LEU A 237 -17.76 -15.34 8.03
CA LEU A 237 -16.43 -15.06 7.50
C LEU A 237 -15.89 -16.19 6.63
N MET A 238 -16.10 -17.46 7.02
CA MET A 238 -15.69 -18.62 6.21
C MET A 238 -16.45 -18.69 4.88
N MET A 239 -17.76 -18.42 4.87
CA MET A 239 -18.53 -18.35 3.63
C MET A 239 -18.05 -17.19 2.75
N SER A 240 -17.80 -16.02 3.35
CA SER A 240 -17.24 -14.86 2.65
C SER A 240 -15.86 -15.17 2.06
N PHE A 241 -15.02 -15.91 2.78
CA PHE A 241 -13.72 -16.36 2.31
C PHE A 241 -13.86 -17.25 1.07
N VAL A 242 -14.73 -18.26 1.10
CA VAL A 242 -14.95 -19.16 -0.06
C VAL A 242 -15.45 -18.38 -1.27
N PHE A 243 -16.43 -17.49 -1.07
CA PHE A 243 -16.95 -16.64 -2.12
C PHE A 243 -15.85 -15.75 -2.74
N LEU A 244 -15.11 -15.02 -1.90
CA LEU A 244 -14.03 -14.16 -2.37
C LEU A 244 -12.88 -14.95 -3.00
N ALA A 245 -12.60 -16.19 -2.55
CA ALA A 245 -11.57 -17.04 -3.16
C ALA A 245 -11.93 -17.38 -4.61
N ILE A 246 -13.19 -17.79 -4.86
CA ILE A 246 -13.69 -18.09 -6.20
C ILE A 246 -13.62 -16.83 -7.08
N VAL A 247 -14.12 -15.70 -6.58
CA VAL A 247 -14.09 -14.42 -7.31
C VAL A 247 -12.65 -14.00 -7.61
N SER A 248 -11.74 -14.14 -6.64
CA SER A 248 -10.32 -13.76 -6.78
C SER A 248 -9.59 -14.60 -7.83
N ILE A 249 -9.93 -15.87 -8.01
CA ILE A 249 -9.34 -16.71 -9.06
C ILE A 249 -9.73 -16.18 -10.44
N ILE A 250 -11.02 -15.90 -10.66
CA ILE A 250 -11.54 -15.42 -11.94
C ILE A 250 -10.98 -14.03 -12.26
N THR A 251 -11.14 -13.10 -11.32
CA THR A 251 -10.70 -11.71 -11.49
C THR A 251 -9.17 -11.60 -11.54
N GLY A 252 -8.46 -12.42 -10.77
CA GLY A 252 -6.99 -12.51 -10.79
C GLY A 252 -6.45 -13.02 -12.12
N PHE A 253 -7.12 -13.99 -12.76
CA PHE A 253 -6.74 -14.43 -14.11
C PHE A 253 -6.91 -13.30 -15.14
N ILE A 254 -8.01 -12.56 -15.09
CA ILE A 254 -8.23 -11.41 -15.98
C ILE A 254 -7.16 -10.33 -15.72
N ALA A 255 -6.91 -10.01 -14.45
CA ALA A 255 -5.87 -9.06 -14.06
C ALA A 255 -4.49 -9.49 -14.58
N TYR A 256 -4.14 -10.78 -14.49
CA TYR A 256 -2.89 -11.32 -15.03
C TYR A 256 -2.75 -11.10 -16.54
N VAL A 257 -3.82 -11.30 -17.32
CA VAL A 257 -3.81 -11.03 -18.76
C VAL A 257 -3.55 -9.55 -19.04
N LEU A 258 -4.20 -8.64 -18.30
CA LEU A 258 -3.97 -7.19 -18.43
C LEU A 258 -2.56 -6.79 -18.01
N PHE A 259 -2.01 -7.43 -16.97
CA PHE A 259 -0.63 -7.25 -16.54
C PHE A 259 0.37 -7.63 -17.66
N GLU A 260 0.19 -8.79 -18.27
CA GLU A 260 1.04 -9.24 -19.36
C GLU A 260 0.91 -8.36 -20.61
N HIS A 261 -0.24 -7.74 -20.82
CA HIS A 261 -0.41 -6.73 -21.87
C HIS A 261 0.42 -5.48 -21.61
N ILE A 262 0.38 -4.92 -20.40
CA ILE A 262 1.25 -3.79 -20.01
C ILE A 262 2.72 -4.17 -20.19
N ARG A 263 3.12 -5.38 -19.75
CA ARG A 263 4.49 -5.87 -19.84
C ARG A 263 4.99 -5.98 -21.28
N LYS A 264 4.20 -6.58 -22.17
CA LYS A 264 4.53 -6.70 -23.59
C LYS A 264 4.62 -5.34 -24.26
N ASP A 265 3.69 -4.43 -23.94
CA ASP A 265 3.71 -3.07 -24.48
C ASP A 265 4.97 -2.32 -24.04
N ILE A 266 5.39 -2.42 -22.78
CA ILE A 266 6.61 -1.78 -22.28
C ILE A 266 7.85 -2.38 -22.93
N LYS A 267 7.94 -3.71 -23.02
CA LYS A 267 9.10 -4.38 -23.64
C LYS A 267 9.30 -3.93 -25.09
N LYS A 268 8.22 -3.82 -25.87
CA LYS A 268 8.28 -3.30 -27.24
C LYS A 268 8.82 -1.87 -27.31
N LEU A 269 8.52 -1.03 -26.32
CA LEU A 269 9.03 0.33 -26.27
C LEU A 269 10.51 0.39 -25.91
N GLU A 270 10.95 -0.46 -24.99
CA GLU A 270 12.36 -0.60 -24.67
C GLU A 270 13.16 -1.08 -25.89
N GLU A 271 12.64 -2.06 -26.64
CA GLU A 271 13.26 -2.54 -27.89
C GLU A 271 13.37 -1.44 -28.96
N VAL A 272 12.35 -0.59 -29.12
CA VAL A 272 12.39 0.56 -30.05
C VAL A 272 13.40 1.62 -29.61
N ILE A 273 13.45 1.95 -28.31
CA ILE A 273 14.40 2.94 -27.77
C ILE A 273 15.85 2.44 -27.95
N ILE A 274 16.12 1.17 -27.64
CA ILE A 274 17.44 0.57 -27.83
C ILE A 274 17.84 0.63 -29.29
N TYR A 275 16.94 0.32 -30.22
CA TYR A 275 17.22 0.43 -31.65
C TYR A 275 17.51 1.88 -32.09
N GLU A 276 16.72 2.86 -31.64
CA GLU A 276 16.97 4.28 -31.94
C GLU A 276 18.28 4.79 -31.32
N ASP A 277 18.63 4.31 -30.12
CA ASP A 277 19.87 4.66 -29.45
C ASP A 277 21.07 3.97 -30.11
N GLU A 278 20.97 2.70 -30.53
CA GLU A 278 22.01 1.99 -31.31
C GLU A 278 22.30 2.69 -32.65
N VAL A 279 21.25 3.13 -33.35
CA VAL A 279 21.38 3.92 -34.59
C VAL A 279 22.05 5.29 -34.34
N LYS A 280 21.91 5.87 -33.14
CA LYS A 280 22.60 7.11 -32.74
C LYS A 280 23.99 6.87 -32.13
N PHE A 281 24.23 5.69 -31.56
CA PHE A 281 25.49 5.30 -30.90
C PHE A 281 26.59 4.94 -31.91
N GLU A 282 26.25 4.68 -33.17
CA GLU A 282 27.25 4.61 -34.25
C GLU A 282 28.03 5.94 -34.45
N GLU A 283 27.66 7.03 -33.77
CA GLU A 283 28.29 8.34 -33.94
C GLU A 283 29.11 8.87 -32.74
N ASN A 284 29.13 8.23 -31.56
CA ASN A 284 30.04 8.66 -30.46
C ASN A 284 30.32 7.58 -29.42
N ASN A 285 31.58 7.51 -28.99
CA ASN A 285 32.12 6.43 -28.15
C ASN A 285 32.24 6.80 -26.65
N LEU A 286 31.93 5.80 -25.82
CA LEU A 286 32.33 5.51 -24.42
C LEU A 286 31.81 6.39 -23.27
N VAL A 287 31.26 5.75 -22.22
CA VAL A 287 31.96 5.38 -20.96
C VAL A 287 31.05 4.41 -20.16
N GLU A 288 31.57 3.24 -19.78
CA GLU A 288 30.95 2.35 -18.78
C GLU A 288 31.30 2.82 -17.36
N GLU A 289 30.29 3.11 -16.55
CA GLU A 289 30.43 3.45 -15.15
C GLU A 289 30.19 2.20 -14.28
N SER A 290 31.24 1.74 -13.60
CA SER A 290 31.23 0.57 -12.73
C SER A 290 30.30 0.78 -11.53
N SER A 291 29.26 -0.06 -11.38
CA SER A 291 28.40 -0.05 -10.21
C SER A 291 29.09 -0.73 -9.01
N GLU A 292 29.36 -0.01 -7.94
CA GLU A 292 29.79 -0.60 -6.67
C GLU A 292 28.76 -1.64 -6.17
N ILE A 293 29.19 -2.89 -6.01
CA ILE A 293 28.38 -3.96 -5.44
C ILE A 293 28.24 -3.70 -3.94
N TYR A 294 27.08 -3.16 -3.53
CA TYR A 294 26.75 -3.00 -2.12
C TYR A 294 26.39 -4.35 -1.49
N ILE A 295 27.23 -4.85 -0.58
CA ILE A 295 26.92 -6.03 0.23
C ILE A 295 26.12 -5.57 1.45
N THR A 296 24.85 -6.01 1.52
CA THR A 296 23.96 -5.75 2.66
C THR A 296 24.47 -6.41 3.92
N LYS A 297 24.44 -5.67 5.03
CA LYS A 297 24.86 -6.18 6.34
C LYS A 297 23.66 -6.38 7.25
N PHE A 298 23.76 -7.27 8.23
CA PHE A 298 22.73 -7.41 9.28
C PHE A 298 22.44 -6.08 9.98
N SER A 299 23.47 -5.24 10.18
CA SER A 299 23.34 -3.90 10.73
C SER A 299 22.34 -3.01 9.99
N ASP A 300 22.10 -3.27 8.70
CA ASP A 300 21.16 -2.48 7.90
C ASP A 300 19.70 -2.68 8.36
N PHE A 301 19.42 -3.77 9.08
CA PHE A 301 18.09 -4.14 9.58
C PHE A 301 17.89 -3.85 11.07
N VAL A 302 18.94 -3.45 11.79
CA VAL A 302 18.87 -3.10 13.23
C VAL A 302 17.77 -2.09 13.54
N PRO A 303 17.51 -1.03 12.74
CA PRO A 303 16.42 -0.11 13.04
C PRO A 303 15.05 -0.78 13.11
N LEU A 304 14.79 -1.85 12.34
CA LEU A 304 13.52 -2.59 12.40
C LEU A 304 13.33 -3.34 13.71
N ILE A 305 14.42 -3.76 14.37
CA ILE A 305 14.37 -4.44 15.68
C ILE A 305 13.71 -3.53 16.72
N PHE A 306 13.97 -2.22 16.67
CA PHE A 306 13.38 -1.24 17.58
C PHE A 306 11.87 -1.00 17.36
N ILE A 307 11.32 -1.47 16.24
CA ILE A 307 9.89 -1.34 15.93
C ILE A 307 9.11 -2.55 16.43
N VAL A 308 9.77 -3.70 16.59
CA VAL A 308 9.13 -4.93 17.09
C VAL A 308 8.39 -4.70 18.41
N PRO A 309 8.93 -4.01 19.43
CA PRO A 309 8.20 -3.72 20.66
C PRO A 309 6.93 -2.87 20.43
N LEU A 310 6.96 -1.92 19.49
CA LEU A 310 5.80 -1.08 19.17
C LEU A 310 4.68 -1.92 18.53
N TYR A 311 5.02 -2.80 17.59
CA TYR A 311 4.05 -3.73 17.02
C TYR A 311 3.53 -4.74 18.04
N ALA A 312 4.41 -5.29 18.87
CA ALA A 312 4.01 -6.20 19.93
C ALA A 312 3.01 -5.52 20.88
N PHE A 313 3.25 -4.25 21.24
CA PHE A 313 2.32 -3.46 22.02
C PHE A 313 0.94 -3.34 21.35
N VAL A 314 0.89 -2.97 20.06
CA VAL A 314 -0.36 -2.86 19.29
C VAL A 314 -1.11 -4.20 19.23
N ILE A 315 -0.41 -5.28 18.91
CA ILE A 315 -0.99 -6.63 18.82
C ILE A 315 -1.55 -7.05 20.19
N LEU A 316 -0.78 -6.88 21.26
CA LEU A 316 -1.22 -7.21 22.61
C LEU A 316 -2.44 -6.37 23.04
N PHE A 317 -2.47 -5.09 22.67
CA PHE A 317 -3.60 -4.21 22.93
C PHE A 317 -4.87 -4.67 22.19
N GLN A 318 -4.76 -4.97 20.89
CA GLN A 318 -5.89 -5.46 20.10
C GLN A 318 -6.36 -6.85 20.53
N ILE A 319 -5.45 -7.74 20.98
CA ILE A 319 -5.82 -9.04 21.57
C ILE A 319 -6.54 -8.86 22.91
N LYS A 320 -6.12 -7.90 23.75
CA LYS A 320 -6.84 -7.61 25.00
C LYS A 320 -8.27 -7.11 24.75
N GLN A 321 -8.45 -6.23 23.75
CA GLN A 321 -9.78 -5.79 23.30
C GLN A 321 -10.65 -6.97 22.86
N LEU A 322 -10.10 -7.85 22.02
CA LEU A 322 -10.77 -9.06 21.53
C LEU A 322 -11.25 -9.99 22.67
N LEU A 323 -10.48 -10.06 23.75
CA LEU A 323 -10.78 -10.89 24.93
C LEU A 323 -11.66 -10.19 25.98
N GLY A 324 -12.12 -8.96 25.73
CA GLY A 324 -12.94 -8.19 26.67
C GLY A 324 -12.17 -7.64 27.89
N PHE A 325 -10.84 -7.60 27.83
CA PHE A 325 -9.98 -7.00 28.86
C PHE A 325 -9.69 -5.54 28.55
N VAL A 326 -10.70 -4.66 28.56
CA VAL A 326 -10.53 -3.21 28.44
C VAL A 326 -11.42 -2.47 29.42
#